data_AF-A0A7S6MPG1-F1
#
_entry.id   AF-A0A7S6MPG1-F1
#
_cell.length_a   1.000
_cell.length_b   1.000
_cell.length_c   1.000
_cell.angle_alpha   90.00
_cell.angle_beta   90.00
_cell.angle_gamma   90.00
#
_symmetry.space_group_name_H-M   'P 1'
#
loop_
_entity.id
_entity.type
_entity.pdbx_description
1 polymer ?
#
loop_
_entity_poly.entity_id
_entity_poly.type
_entity_poly.pdbx_seq_one_letter_code
_entity_poly.pdbx_strand_id
1 'polypeptide(L)'
;MELLSKIFGKKKENSVSAPSSKEDEVNIPSEKDIFQSPTLLAEWVEKFVIQSSSIEDDFNMAPDEAARKSLNITHEQVERLAREEGLLRAVGASFLVKQYYDDSFYLKYFSSIYKVVATHMYIDPRPEDISDTRKALETYVNSIANPEDEELKEFQKLYLHRIYGDNDNFYKLMLGGIGSLAINTSLSTFEAMRDAYFKVIQGMPYESAKLIKEAMDKTR
;
A
#
# COMPACT_ATOMS: atom_id res chain seq x y z
N MET A 1 5.15 -22.54 34.08
CA MET A 1 5.65 -22.28 35.44
C MET A 1 7.16 -22.17 35.36
N GLU A 2 7.71 -21.07 35.90
CA GLU A 2 9.14 -20.79 36.08
C GLU A 2 9.99 -20.50 34.83
N LEU A 3 9.97 -19.25 34.35
CA LEU A 3 11.16 -18.63 33.72
C LEU A 3 11.19 -17.10 33.70
N LEU A 4 10.25 -16.41 34.38
CA LEU A 4 10.23 -14.94 34.46
C LEU A 4 10.44 -14.36 35.87
N SER A 5 10.66 -15.20 36.90
CA SER A 5 10.78 -14.77 38.30
C SER A 5 12.20 -14.37 38.74
N LYS A 6 13.19 -14.29 37.84
CA LYS A 6 14.61 -14.08 38.21
C LYS A 6 15.22 -12.71 37.89
N ILE A 7 14.48 -11.74 37.35
CA ILE A 7 15.07 -10.42 37.01
C ILE A 7 14.75 -9.32 38.03
N PHE A 8 13.69 -9.44 38.84
CA PHE A 8 13.33 -8.38 39.79
C PHE A 8 13.57 -8.78 41.25
N GLY A 9 14.78 -8.49 41.71
CA GLY A 9 15.16 -8.52 43.12
C GLY A 9 14.36 -7.49 43.92
N LYS A 10 13.88 -7.93 45.08
CA LYS A 10 13.32 -7.09 46.16
C LYS A 10 14.34 -6.02 46.58
N LYS A 11 13.91 -4.76 46.65
CA LYS A 11 14.44 -3.78 47.62
C LYS A 11 13.33 -2.87 48.13
N LYS A 12 13.41 -2.61 49.44
CA LYS A 12 12.44 -1.98 50.33
C LYS A 12 12.16 -0.50 50.01
N GLU A 13 10.96 -0.11 50.43
CA GLU A 13 10.41 1.24 50.57
C GLU A 13 11.41 2.28 51.08
N ASN A 14 11.39 3.46 50.46
CA ASN A 14 11.51 4.75 51.14
C ASN A 14 10.65 5.77 50.37
N SER A 15 9.63 6.26 51.06
CA SER A 15 8.69 7.28 50.62
C SER A 15 9.36 8.65 50.53
N VAL A 16 9.34 9.24 49.33
CA VAL A 16 9.42 10.70 49.15
C VAL A 16 8.36 11.07 48.12
N SER A 17 7.33 11.78 48.58
CA SER A 17 6.29 12.37 47.74
C SER A 17 6.88 13.52 46.91
N ALA A 18 6.91 13.36 45.60
CA ALA A 18 7.22 14.38 44.60
C ALA A 18 6.31 14.17 43.37
N PRO A 19 6.05 15.21 42.57
CA PRO A 19 4.76 15.50 41.98
C PRO A 19 4.34 14.48 40.92
N SER A 20 3.04 14.22 40.86
CA SER A 20 2.33 13.54 39.78
C SER A 20 2.63 14.22 38.43
N SER A 21 3.74 13.84 37.80
CA SER A 21 3.86 13.93 36.36
C SER A 21 2.88 12.91 35.80
N LYS A 22 1.73 13.39 35.33
CA LYS A 22 0.99 12.68 34.29
C LYS A 22 1.97 12.57 33.14
N GLU A 23 2.68 11.44 33.07
CA GLU A 23 3.26 11.00 31.82
C GLU A 23 2.09 10.95 30.86
N ASP A 24 2.14 11.79 29.83
CA ASP A 24 1.24 11.69 28.70
C ASP A 24 1.31 10.24 28.23
N GLU A 25 0.29 9.44 28.56
CA GLU A 25 0.03 8.20 27.86
C GLU A 25 -0.04 8.58 26.39
N VAL A 26 1.02 8.30 25.65
CA VAL A 26 1.02 8.41 24.20
C VAL A 26 -0.16 7.57 23.76
N ASN A 27 -1.24 8.24 23.37
CA ASN A 27 -2.50 7.62 23.02
C ASN A 27 -2.29 6.94 21.66
N ILE A 28 -1.66 5.76 21.69
CA ILE A 28 -1.42 4.94 20.50
C ILE A 28 -2.80 4.45 20.06
N PRO A 29 -3.28 4.87 18.87
CA PRO A 29 -4.61 4.47 18.40
C PRO A 29 -4.69 2.95 18.27
N SER A 30 -5.84 2.39 18.64
CA SER A 30 -6.07 0.96 18.46
C SER A 30 -6.18 0.62 16.96
N GLU A 31 -6.01 -0.66 16.61
CA GLU A 31 -6.19 -1.12 15.23
C GLU A 31 -7.58 -0.74 14.68
N LYS A 32 -8.61 -0.77 15.53
CA LYS A 32 -9.96 -0.35 15.12
C LYS A 32 -10.04 1.15 14.85
N ASP A 33 -9.38 1.98 15.67
CA ASP A 33 -9.37 3.43 15.46
C ASP A 33 -8.70 3.79 14.13
N ILE A 34 -7.64 3.04 13.76
CA ILE A 34 -6.96 3.18 12.47
C ILE A 34 -7.94 2.93 11.31
N PHE A 35 -8.61 1.78 11.30
CA PHE A 35 -9.56 1.44 10.22
C PHE A 35 -10.85 2.25 10.26
N GLN A 36 -11.12 3.05 11.30
CA GLN A 36 -12.29 3.93 11.39
C GLN A 36 -11.97 5.40 11.07
N SER A 37 -10.70 5.75 10.87
CA SER A 37 -10.27 7.11 10.55
C SER A 37 -9.52 7.14 9.22
N PRO A 38 -9.96 7.94 8.23
CA PRO A 38 -9.29 8.00 6.93
C PRO A 38 -7.85 8.53 7.04
N THR A 39 -7.59 9.42 8.00
CA THR A 39 -6.25 9.99 8.22
C THR A 39 -5.33 8.99 8.91
N LEU A 40 -5.79 8.33 9.97
CA LEU A 40 -4.97 7.31 10.66
C LEU A 40 -4.70 6.11 9.76
N LEU A 41 -5.68 5.71 8.93
CA LEU A 41 -5.46 4.68 7.93
C LEU A 41 -4.41 5.09 6.91
N ALA A 42 -4.42 6.34 6.43
CA ALA A 42 -3.41 6.84 5.50
C ALA A 42 -2.00 6.82 6.13
N GLU A 43 -1.84 7.25 7.37
CA GLU A 43 -0.57 7.20 8.12
C GLU A 43 -0.09 5.75 8.34
N TRP A 44 -1.03 4.84 8.62
CA TRP A 44 -0.71 3.43 8.76
C TRP A 44 -0.27 2.81 7.43
N VAL A 45 -0.96 3.12 6.32
CA VAL A 45 -0.60 2.68 4.97
C VAL A 45 0.76 3.24 4.57
N GLU A 46 1.02 4.53 4.83
CA GLU A 46 2.33 5.13 4.63
C GLU A 46 3.42 4.29 5.27
N LYS A 47 3.30 4.03 6.58
CA LYS A 47 4.36 3.39 7.35
C LYS A 47 4.56 1.92 7.02
N PHE A 48 3.47 1.16 6.88
CA PHE A 48 3.53 -0.31 6.83
C PHE A 48 3.32 -0.89 5.44
N VAL A 49 2.82 -0.10 4.48
CA VAL A 49 2.57 -0.56 3.11
C VAL A 49 3.51 0.13 2.13
N ILE A 50 3.67 1.46 2.20
CA ILE A 50 4.49 2.23 1.25
C ILE A 50 5.96 2.26 1.71
N GLN A 51 6.23 2.51 2.99
CA GLN A 51 7.59 2.62 3.52
C GLN A 51 8.16 1.29 4.04
N SER A 52 7.42 0.19 3.93
CA SER A 52 7.88 -1.14 4.37
C SER A 52 8.95 -1.75 3.44
N SER A 53 9.06 -1.24 2.21
CA SER A 53 10.15 -1.52 1.27
C SER A 53 10.80 -0.20 0.88
N SER A 54 12.13 -0.16 0.87
CA SER A 54 12.88 0.99 0.38
C SER A 54 12.94 0.99 -1.16
N ILE A 55 13.21 2.15 -1.76
CA ILE A 55 13.43 2.23 -3.22
C ILE A 55 14.63 1.35 -3.63
N GLU A 56 15.62 1.19 -2.75
CA GLU A 56 16.78 0.33 -2.98
C GLU A 56 16.40 -1.15 -3.02
N ASP A 57 15.48 -1.57 -2.15
CA ASP A 57 14.91 -2.93 -2.19
C ASP A 57 14.11 -3.14 -3.48
N ASP A 58 13.26 -2.18 -3.85
CA ASP A 58 12.47 -2.24 -5.09
C ASP A 58 13.37 -2.27 -6.34
N PHE A 59 14.49 -1.54 -6.31
CA PHE A 59 15.51 -1.59 -7.37
C PHE A 59 16.16 -2.98 -7.49
N ASN A 60 16.37 -3.67 -6.38
CA ASN A 60 16.93 -5.03 -6.38
C ASN A 60 15.93 -6.07 -6.92
N MET A 61 14.63 -5.77 -6.93
CA MET A 61 13.58 -6.61 -7.52
C MET A 61 13.37 -6.37 -9.02
N ALA A 62 13.99 -5.32 -9.58
CA ALA A 62 13.88 -5.01 -10.99
C ALA A 62 14.50 -6.09 -11.90
N PRO A 63 14.18 -6.11 -13.22
CA PRO A 63 14.69 -7.11 -14.16
C PRO A 63 16.21 -7.29 -14.05
N ASP A 64 16.71 -8.51 -14.19
CA ASP A 64 18.15 -8.78 -14.13
C ASP A 64 18.92 -8.19 -15.34
N GLU A 65 20.24 -8.25 -15.31
CA GLU A 65 21.10 -7.70 -16.37
C GLU A 65 20.82 -8.33 -17.74
N ALA A 66 20.51 -9.64 -17.79
CA ALA A 66 20.23 -10.34 -19.02
C ALA A 66 18.91 -9.85 -19.66
N ALA A 67 17.87 -9.71 -18.84
CA ALA A 67 16.58 -9.16 -19.24
C ALA A 67 16.72 -7.70 -19.69
N ARG A 68 17.45 -6.87 -18.94
CA ARG A 68 17.71 -5.47 -19.30
C ARG A 68 18.37 -5.35 -20.67
N LYS A 69 19.41 -6.14 -20.92
CA LYS A 69 20.12 -6.15 -22.20
C LYS A 69 19.23 -6.61 -23.36
N SER A 70 18.43 -7.66 -23.15
CA SER A 70 17.51 -8.21 -24.16
C SER A 70 16.39 -7.24 -24.55
N LEU A 71 15.96 -6.40 -23.61
CA LEU A 71 14.84 -5.46 -23.77
C LEU A 71 15.30 -4.01 -23.97
N ASN A 72 16.61 -3.75 -23.99
CA ASN A 72 17.18 -2.40 -24.02
C ASN A 72 16.64 -1.50 -22.89
N ILE A 73 16.50 -2.05 -21.68
CA ILE A 73 16.04 -1.29 -20.51
C ILE A 73 17.23 -0.54 -19.92
N THR A 74 17.11 0.78 -19.84
CA THR A 74 18.17 1.65 -19.30
C THR A 74 18.14 1.66 -17.77
N HIS A 75 19.23 2.15 -17.15
CA HIS A 75 19.27 2.35 -15.69
C HIS A 75 18.16 3.29 -15.20
N GLU A 76 17.91 4.38 -15.92
CA GLU A 76 16.84 5.33 -15.62
C GLU A 76 15.45 4.69 -15.66
N GLN A 77 15.22 3.76 -16.59
CA GLN A 77 13.94 3.01 -16.65
C GLN A 77 13.81 2.02 -15.49
N VAL A 78 14.92 1.45 -15.02
CA VAL A 78 14.93 0.64 -13.79
C VAL A 78 14.62 1.51 -12.57
N GLU A 79 15.20 2.70 -12.47
CA GLU A 79 14.86 3.63 -11.38
C GLU A 79 13.38 4.05 -11.42
N ARG A 80 12.83 4.34 -12.60
CA ARG A 80 11.41 4.63 -12.76
C ARG A 80 10.53 3.47 -12.31
N LEU A 81 10.88 2.24 -12.69
CA LEU A 81 10.20 1.02 -12.24
C LEU A 81 10.20 0.92 -10.71
N ALA A 82 11.37 1.03 -10.09
CA ALA A 82 11.52 0.91 -8.64
C ALA A 82 10.69 1.94 -7.88
N ARG A 83 10.65 3.20 -8.36
CA ARG A 83 9.82 4.26 -7.76
C ARG A 83 8.33 3.96 -7.91
N GLU A 84 7.90 3.39 -9.04
CA GLU A 84 6.50 3.10 -9.30
C GLU A 84 5.93 2.02 -8.34
N GLU A 85 6.75 1.12 -7.77
CA GLU A 85 6.30 0.09 -6.83
C GLU A 85 5.57 0.66 -5.59
N GLY A 86 6.06 1.78 -5.04
CA GLY A 86 5.38 2.47 -3.94
C GLY A 86 3.99 2.98 -4.33
N LEU A 87 3.82 3.44 -5.57
CA LEU A 87 2.53 3.84 -6.12
C LEU A 87 1.61 2.63 -6.29
N LEU A 88 2.10 1.51 -6.83
CA LEU A 88 1.31 0.28 -7.00
C LEU A 88 0.82 -0.31 -5.66
N ARG A 89 1.66 -0.26 -4.63
CA ARG A 89 1.26 -0.62 -3.26
C ARG A 89 0.14 0.31 -2.75
N ALA A 90 0.27 1.61 -2.97
CA ALA A 90 -0.77 2.58 -2.62
C ALA A 90 -2.08 2.39 -3.41
N VAL A 91 -2.02 1.93 -4.65
CA VAL A 91 -3.20 1.56 -5.46
C VAL A 91 -3.99 0.45 -4.77
N GLY A 92 -3.33 -0.64 -4.36
CA GLY A 92 -3.98 -1.74 -3.66
C GLY A 92 -4.67 -1.33 -2.35
N ALA A 93 -3.99 -0.50 -1.55
CA ALA A 93 -4.57 0.06 -0.32
C ALA A 93 -5.76 0.99 -0.62
N SER A 94 -5.64 1.86 -1.62
CA SER A 94 -6.71 2.78 -2.02
C SER A 94 -7.92 2.04 -2.59
N PHE A 95 -7.70 0.91 -3.27
CA PHE A 95 -8.76 0.05 -3.77
C PHE A 95 -9.59 -0.58 -2.64
N LEU A 96 -8.94 -1.04 -1.56
CA LEU A 96 -9.64 -1.48 -0.36
C LEU A 96 -10.60 -0.38 0.13
N VAL A 97 -10.07 0.84 0.28
CA VAL A 97 -10.85 1.96 0.80
C VAL A 97 -12.05 2.24 -0.09
N LYS A 98 -11.86 2.24 -1.41
CA LYS A 98 -12.94 2.44 -2.39
C LYS A 98 -14.00 1.33 -2.36
N GLN A 99 -13.63 0.10 -2.00
CA GLN A 99 -14.56 -1.04 -1.95
C GLN A 99 -15.36 -1.15 -0.65
N TYR A 100 -14.75 -0.80 0.49
CA TYR A 100 -15.33 -1.09 1.81
C TYR A 100 -15.80 0.15 2.58
N TYR A 101 -15.54 1.35 2.07
CA TYR A 101 -15.92 2.60 2.70
C TYR A 101 -16.73 3.48 1.74
N ASP A 102 -17.40 4.48 2.30
CA ASP A 102 -18.13 5.47 1.50
C ASP A 102 -17.19 6.47 0.80
N ASP A 103 -17.74 7.20 -0.16
CA ASP A 103 -17.00 8.20 -0.95
C ASP A 103 -16.38 9.31 -0.08
N SER A 104 -17.02 9.69 1.04
CA SER A 104 -16.51 10.74 1.92
C SER A 104 -15.23 10.28 2.60
N PHE A 105 -15.21 9.04 3.08
CA PHE A 105 -14.05 8.41 3.67
C PHE A 105 -12.94 8.26 2.62
N TYR A 106 -13.27 7.73 1.44
CA TYR A 106 -12.31 7.55 0.35
C TYR A 106 -11.65 8.87 -0.06
N LEU A 107 -12.42 9.95 -0.28
CA LEU A 107 -11.86 11.24 -0.68
C LEU A 107 -10.92 11.83 0.36
N LYS A 108 -11.24 11.67 1.65
CA LYS A 108 -10.37 12.12 2.75
C LYS A 108 -9.08 11.31 2.80
N TYR A 109 -9.19 9.98 2.79
CA TYR A 109 -8.04 9.08 2.74
C TYR A 109 -7.14 9.38 1.53
N PHE A 110 -7.75 9.47 0.34
CA PHE A 110 -7.06 9.74 -0.90
C PHE A 110 -6.33 11.08 -0.86
N SER A 111 -6.95 12.13 -0.28
CA SER A 111 -6.34 13.44 -0.12
C SER A 111 -5.07 13.44 0.75
N SER A 112 -4.95 12.48 1.65
CA SER A 112 -3.78 12.28 2.51
C SER A 112 -2.70 11.44 1.81
N ILE A 113 -3.08 10.42 1.04
CA ILE A 113 -2.12 9.42 0.57
C ILE A 113 -1.30 9.83 -0.66
N TYR A 114 -1.87 10.53 -1.65
CA TYR A 114 -1.15 10.76 -2.92
C TYR A 114 0.11 11.62 -2.73
N LYS A 115 0.11 12.52 -1.73
CA LYS A 115 1.28 13.36 -1.41
C LYS A 115 2.39 12.53 -0.80
N VAL A 116 2.04 11.63 0.11
CA VAL A 116 2.97 10.68 0.72
C VAL A 116 3.62 9.81 -0.36
N VAL A 117 2.81 9.29 -1.29
CA VAL A 117 3.33 8.50 -2.42
C VAL A 117 4.30 9.33 -3.25
N ALA A 118 3.96 10.58 -3.59
CA ALA A 118 4.85 11.45 -4.35
C ALA A 118 6.18 11.69 -3.62
N THR A 119 6.15 11.93 -2.31
CA THR A 119 7.37 12.07 -1.49
C THR A 119 8.18 10.77 -1.37
N HIS A 120 7.52 9.62 -1.43
CA HIS A 120 8.22 8.34 -1.47
C HIS A 120 8.89 8.12 -2.84
N MET A 121 8.22 8.45 -3.94
CA MET A 121 8.76 8.32 -5.29
C MET A 121 9.87 9.34 -5.61
N TYR A 122 9.77 10.52 -5.01
CA TYR A 122 10.66 11.65 -5.26
C TYR A 122 11.04 12.28 -3.93
N ILE A 123 12.35 12.36 -3.64
CA ILE A 123 12.88 12.92 -2.39
C ILE A 123 12.37 14.35 -2.13
N ASP A 124 12.22 15.16 -3.20
CA ASP A 124 11.65 16.51 -3.16
C ASP A 124 10.70 16.68 -4.37
N PRO A 125 9.42 16.26 -4.25
CA PRO A 125 8.50 16.22 -5.38
C PRO A 125 8.08 17.64 -5.78
N ARG A 126 8.20 17.95 -7.07
CA ARG A 126 7.69 19.22 -7.61
C ARG A 126 6.16 19.16 -7.74
N PRO A 127 5.46 20.29 -7.85
CA PRO A 127 4.00 20.31 -8.00
C PRO A 127 3.48 19.44 -9.15
N GLU A 128 4.22 19.37 -10.27
CA GLU A 128 3.93 18.50 -11.40
C GLU A 128 4.03 17.01 -11.04
N ASP A 129 5.03 16.62 -10.25
CA ASP A 129 5.26 15.23 -9.83
C ASP A 129 4.12 14.77 -8.89
N ILE A 130 3.67 15.66 -7.99
CA ILE A 130 2.51 15.42 -7.11
C ILE A 130 1.22 15.27 -7.93
N SER A 131 1.02 16.15 -8.91
CA SER A 131 -0.16 16.14 -9.79
C SER A 131 -0.21 14.88 -10.65
N ASP A 132 0.93 14.49 -11.21
CA ASP A 132 1.10 13.28 -12.00
C ASP A 132 0.85 12.02 -11.15
N THR A 133 1.47 11.92 -9.97
CA THR A 133 1.26 10.82 -9.01
C THR A 133 -0.21 10.70 -8.62
N ARG A 134 -0.89 11.81 -8.34
CA ARG A 134 -2.32 11.83 -8.01
C ARG A 134 -3.16 11.25 -9.16
N LYS A 135 -2.92 11.70 -10.40
CA LYS A 135 -3.66 11.24 -11.58
C LYS A 135 -3.42 9.77 -11.84
N ALA A 136 -2.18 9.31 -11.73
CA ALA A 136 -1.83 7.91 -11.90
C ALA A 136 -2.54 7.05 -10.84
N LEU A 137 -2.45 7.41 -9.56
CA LEU A 137 -3.14 6.71 -8.47
C LEU A 137 -4.65 6.63 -8.71
N GLU A 138 -5.29 7.74 -9.06
CA GLU A 138 -6.74 7.79 -9.33
C GLU A 138 -7.14 6.90 -10.51
N THR A 139 -6.39 6.99 -11.61
CA THR A 139 -6.65 6.19 -12.82
C THR A 139 -6.52 4.71 -12.50
N TYR A 140 -5.41 4.34 -11.87
CA TYR A 140 -5.12 2.97 -11.49
C TYR A 140 -6.18 2.35 -10.59
N VAL A 141 -6.59 3.08 -9.54
CA VAL A 141 -7.65 2.62 -8.62
C VAL A 141 -8.99 2.46 -9.34
N ASN A 142 -9.33 3.38 -10.24
CA ASN A 142 -10.59 3.31 -10.98
C ASN A 142 -10.61 2.12 -11.96
N SER A 143 -9.49 1.84 -12.65
CA SER A 143 -9.40 0.73 -13.59
C SER A 143 -9.49 -0.64 -12.91
N ILE A 144 -8.87 -0.82 -11.73
CA ILE A 144 -9.00 -2.09 -10.98
C ILE A 144 -10.36 -2.22 -10.27
N ALA A 145 -11.00 -1.10 -9.94
CA ALA A 145 -12.33 -1.13 -9.31
C ALA A 145 -13.46 -1.47 -10.28
N ASN A 146 -13.25 -1.20 -11.57
CA ASN A 146 -14.16 -1.56 -12.65
C ASN A 146 -13.40 -2.40 -13.68
N PRO A 147 -13.09 -3.68 -13.38
CA PRO A 147 -12.18 -4.49 -14.18
C PRO A 147 -12.85 -4.99 -15.47
N GLU A 148 -13.19 -4.07 -16.37
CA GLU A 148 -13.48 -4.39 -17.76
C GLU A 148 -12.16 -4.53 -18.53
N ASP A 149 -12.16 -5.34 -19.60
CA ASP A 149 -10.95 -5.61 -20.38
C ASP A 149 -10.25 -4.33 -20.87
N GLU A 150 -11.02 -3.30 -21.23
CA GLU A 150 -10.47 -2.01 -21.70
C GLU A 150 -9.86 -1.19 -20.57
N GLU A 151 -10.46 -1.21 -19.38
CA GLU A 151 -9.93 -0.49 -18.20
C GLU A 151 -8.62 -1.11 -17.71
N LEU A 152 -8.55 -2.44 -17.65
CA LEU A 152 -7.32 -3.14 -17.30
C LEU A 152 -6.22 -2.90 -18.34
N LYS A 153 -6.56 -2.82 -19.63
CA LYS A 153 -5.59 -2.44 -20.67
C LYS A 153 -5.11 -1.01 -20.49
N GLU A 154 -5.98 -0.07 -20.14
CA GLU A 154 -5.59 1.32 -19.91
C GLU A 154 -4.64 1.45 -18.70
N PHE A 155 -4.91 0.71 -17.62
CA PHE A 155 -3.98 0.58 -16.49
C PHE A 155 -2.60 0.14 -16.95
N GLN A 156 -2.52 -0.97 -17.69
CA GLN A 156 -1.25 -1.54 -18.17
C GLN A 156 -0.52 -0.56 -19.08
N LYS A 157 -1.26 0.09 -19.99
CA LYS A 157 -0.71 1.05 -20.95
C LYS A 157 -0.16 2.29 -20.25
N LEU A 158 -0.90 2.87 -19.31
CA LEU A 158 -0.44 4.02 -18.54
C LEU A 158 0.82 3.68 -17.73
N TYR A 159 0.81 2.55 -17.02
CA TYR A 159 1.97 2.03 -16.29
C TYR A 159 3.21 1.89 -17.18
N LEU A 160 3.06 1.21 -18.32
CA LEU A 160 4.16 1.02 -19.25
C LEU A 160 4.66 2.34 -19.84
N HIS A 161 3.77 3.30 -20.14
CA HIS A 161 4.19 4.60 -20.67
C HIS A 161 5.00 5.42 -19.66
N ARG A 162 4.64 5.37 -18.38
CA ARG A 162 5.38 6.09 -17.33
C ARG A 162 6.81 5.58 -17.18
N ILE A 163 6.99 4.27 -17.27
CA ILE A 163 8.30 3.63 -17.04
C ILE A 163 9.12 3.51 -18.33
N TYR A 164 8.49 3.12 -19.43
CA TYR A 164 9.15 2.70 -20.67
C TYR A 164 8.67 3.46 -21.90
N GLY A 165 7.92 4.57 -21.75
CA GLY A 165 7.34 5.29 -22.90
C GLY A 165 8.37 5.81 -23.92
N ASP A 166 9.63 5.90 -23.51
CA ASP A 166 10.81 6.27 -24.30
C ASP A 166 11.69 5.07 -24.72
N ASN A 167 11.25 3.83 -24.48
CA ASN A 167 11.99 2.63 -24.87
C ASN A 167 11.70 2.24 -26.33
N ASP A 168 12.73 2.02 -27.13
CA ASP A 168 12.60 1.56 -28.53
C ASP A 168 11.84 0.23 -28.68
N ASN A 169 11.85 -0.61 -27.63
CA ASN A 169 11.14 -1.88 -27.55
C ASN A 169 9.78 -1.78 -26.83
N PHE A 170 9.19 -0.59 -26.67
CA PHE A 170 7.93 -0.37 -25.95
C PHE A 170 6.82 -1.37 -26.33
N TYR A 171 6.59 -1.60 -27.62
CA TYR A 171 5.58 -2.56 -28.08
C TYR A 171 5.88 -4.00 -27.66
N LYS A 172 7.16 -4.39 -27.63
CA LYS A 172 7.58 -5.72 -27.16
C LYS A 172 7.35 -5.87 -25.66
N LEU A 173 7.61 -4.83 -24.88
CA LEU A 173 7.34 -4.80 -23.43
C LEU A 173 5.85 -4.91 -23.14
N MET A 174 5.03 -4.18 -23.90
CA MET A 174 3.57 -4.18 -23.79
C MET A 174 2.96 -5.54 -24.14
N LEU A 175 3.37 -6.15 -25.26
CA LEU A 175 2.89 -7.47 -25.67
C LEU A 175 3.45 -8.61 -24.80
N GLY A 176 4.58 -8.39 -24.13
CA GLY A 176 5.24 -9.34 -23.25
C GLY A 176 4.56 -9.54 -21.89
N GLY A 177 3.45 -8.85 -21.61
CA GLY A 177 2.69 -8.99 -20.37
C GLY A 177 3.29 -8.30 -19.16
N ILE A 178 4.35 -7.48 -19.33
CA ILE A 178 5.00 -6.75 -18.22
C ILE A 178 4.00 -5.83 -17.49
N GLY A 179 3.07 -5.23 -18.23
CA GLY A 179 2.03 -4.40 -17.62
C GLY A 179 1.13 -5.15 -16.63
N SER A 180 0.97 -6.47 -16.77
CA SER A 180 0.18 -7.28 -15.85
C SER A 180 0.84 -7.43 -14.47
N LEU A 181 2.16 -7.26 -14.38
CA LEU A 181 2.87 -7.28 -13.10
C LEU A 181 2.39 -6.16 -12.17
N ALA A 182 2.13 -4.97 -12.72
CA ALA A 182 1.66 -3.84 -11.95
C ALA A 182 0.28 -4.06 -11.33
N ILE A 183 -0.61 -4.73 -12.08
CA ILE A 183 -1.92 -5.16 -11.57
C ILE A 183 -1.74 -6.17 -10.44
N ASN A 184 -0.86 -7.16 -10.63
CA ASN A 184 -0.62 -8.20 -9.62
C ASN A 184 -0.06 -7.62 -8.31
N THR A 185 0.88 -6.67 -8.36
CA THR A 185 1.39 -5.97 -7.16
C THR A 185 0.25 -5.24 -6.44
N SER A 186 -0.58 -4.53 -7.18
CA SER A 186 -1.72 -3.78 -6.63
C SER A 186 -2.73 -4.73 -5.97
N LEU A 187 -3.08 -5.83 -6.64
CA LEU A 187 -4.01 -6.84 -6.11
C LEU A 187 -3.45 -7.58 -4.89
N SER A 188 -2.16 -7.93 -4.90
CA SER A 188 -1.51 -8.58 -3.75
C SER A 188 -1.57 -7.67 -2.51
N THR A 189 -1.34 -6.37 -2.70
CA THR A 189 -1.47 -5.39 -1.61
C THR A 189 -2.92 -5.26 -1.14
N PHE A 190 -3.88 -5.20 -2.08
CA PHE A 190 -5.31 -5.19 -1.75
C PHE A 190 -5.71 -6.42 -0.92
N GLU A 191 -5.26 -7.62 -1.28
CA GLU A 191 -5.58 -8.86 -0.57
C GLU A 191 -5.06 -8.84 0.87
N ALA A 192 -3.80 -8.43 1.07
CA ALA A 192 -3.22 -8.27 2.40
C ALA A 192 -3.99 -7.24 3.24
N MET A 193 -4.34 -6.10 2.63
CA MET A 193 -5.15 -5.05 3.25
C MET A 193 -6.55 -5.53 3.62
N ARG A 194 -7.17 -6.34 2.77
CA ARG A 194 -8.50 -6.90 2.99
C ARG A 194 -8.51 -7.87 4.16
N ASP A 195 -7.49 -8.74 4.25
CA ASP A 195 -7.36 -9.64 5.39
C ASP A 195 -7.15 -8.89 6.70
N ALA A 196 -6.33 -7.84 6.69
CA ALA A 196 -6.16 -6.97 7.86
C ALA A 196 -7.49 -6.31 8.27
N TYR A 197 -8.20 -5.72 7.31
CA TYR A 197 -9.51 -5.10 7.55
C TYR A 197 -10.51 -6.09 8.16
N PHE A 198 -10.69 -7.28 7.56
CA PHE A 198 -11.65 -8.27 8.05
C PHE A 198 -11.28 -8.76 9.45
N LYS A 199 -9.99 -8.99 9.71
CA LYS A 199 -9.52 -9.39 11.03
C LYS A 199 -9.84 -8.34 12.09
N VAL A 200 -9.61 -7.06 11.81
CA VAL A 200 -9.83 -5.97 12.77
C VAL A 200 -11.32 -5.66 12.96
N ILE A 201 -12.07 -5.57 11.86
CA ILE A 201 -13.47 -5.12 11.86
C ILE A 201 -14.43 -6.25 12.20
N GLN A 202 -14.20 -7.46 11.68
CA GLN A 202 -15.09 -8.61 11.84
C GLN A 202 -14.55 -9.67 12.80
N GLY A 203 -13.30 -9.57 13.25
CA GLY A 203 -12.69 -10.54 14.16
C GLY A 203 -12.31 -11.86 13.48
N MET A 204 -12.25 -11.91 12.15
CA MET A 204 -11.95 -13.13 11.38
C MET A 204 -11.30 -12.82 10.03
N PRO A 205 -10.58 -13.78 9.40
CA PRO A 205 -10.04 -13.60 8.05
C PRO A 205 -11.14 -13.48 6.98
N TYR A 206 -10.80 -12.87 5.83
CA TYR A 206 -11.75 -12.67 4.73
C TYR A 206 -12.36 -13.99 4.22
N GLU A 207 -11.54 -15.01 4.01
CA GLU A 207 -12.01 -16.31 3.51
C GLU A 207 -13.04 -16.96 4.45
N SER A 208 -12.89 -16.78 5.76
CA SER A 208 -13.88 -17.26 6.73
C SER A 208 -15.20 -16.50 6.60
N ALA A 209 -15.15 -15.17 6.50
CA ALA A 209 -16.34 -14.34 6.31
C ALA A 209 -17.07 -14.63 4.99
N LYS A 210 -16.31 -14.88 3.91
CA LYS A 210 -16.83 -15.27 2.60
C LYS A 210 -17.61 -16.59 2.66
N LEU A 211 -17.03 -17.62 3.29
CA LEU A 211 -17.70 -18.92 3.46
C LEU A 211 -19.00 -18.80 4.26
N ILE A 212 -19.02 -17.98 5.31
CA ILE A 212 -20.24 -17.71 6.10
C ILE A 212 -21.31 -17.08 5.22
N LYS A 213 -20.95 -16.06 4.43
CA LYS A 213 -21.88 -15.39 3.51
C LYS A 213 -22.46 -16.34 2.47
N GLU A 214 -21.61 -17.14 1.82
CA GLU A 214 -22.05 -18.14 0.83
C GLU A 214 -22.97 -19.20 1.43
N ALA A 215 -22.71 -19.62 2.67
CA ALA A 215 -23.59 -20.55 3.38
C ALA A 215 -24.97 -19.93 3.68
N MET A 216 -24.99 -18.66 4.11
CA MET A 216 -26.23 -17.93 4.36
C MET A 216 -27.06 -17.73 3.08
N ASP A 217 -26.43 -17.41 1.96
CA ASP A 217 -27.11 -17.21 0.68
C ASP A 217 -27.73 -18.51 0.14
N LYS A 218 -27.13 -19.68 0.43
CA LYS A 218 -27.69 -21.00 0.06
C LYS A 218 -28.88 -21.44 0.93
N THR A 219 -29.09 -20.78 2.07
CA THR A 219 -30.21 -21.06 2.98
C THR A 219 -31.43 -20.15 2.79
N ARG A 220 -31.35 -19.20 1.85
CA ARG A 220 -32.44 -18.32 1.43
C ARG A 220 -33.06 -18.82 0.14
#